data_AF-M3HEM3-F1
#
_entry.id   AF-M3HEM3-F1
#
_cell.length_a   1.000
_cell.length_b   1.000
_cell.length_c   1.000
_cell.angle_alpha   90.00
_cell.angle_beta   90.00
_cell.angle_gamma   90.00
#
_symmetry.space_group_name_H-M   'P 1'
#
loop_
_entity.id
_entity.type
_entity.pdbx_description
1 polymer ?
#
loop_
_entity_poly.entity_id
_entity_poly.type
_entity_poly.pdbx_seq_one_letter_code
_entity_poly.pdbx_strand_id
1 'polypeptide(L)'
;ATSVKKSVIGRNCVIGNNVTISNSYVWDNAIIQDNSVLDHTIVAADAQIGKHVTLSPGSVIGFNVIIGDNRVIPNNVKIVETPIVSGDGFDDEDDFSSDDEQVKETAHIPAVTIKDVELVGEE
;
A
#
# COMPACT_ATOMS: atom_id res chain seq x y z
N ALA A 1 -10.44 -9.74 20.94
CA ALA A 1 -10.02 -11.08 20.47
C ALA A 1 -9.55 -10.98 19.01
N THR A 2 -8.59 -11.80 18.58
CA THR A 2 -8.09 -11.78 17.20
C THR A 2 -8.98 -12.66 16.31
N SER A 3 -9.39 -12.17 15.13
CA SER A 3 -10.29 -12.87 14.20
C SER A 3 -9.81 -12.72 12.76
N VAL A 4 -9.71 -13.84 12.05
CA VAL A 4 -9.32 -13.89 10.63
C VAL A 4 -10.45 -14.52 9.82
N LYS A 5 -10.94 -13.82 8.80
CA LYS A 5 -12.05 -14.28 7.94
C LYS A 5 -11.73 -14.06 6.47
N LYS A 6 -11.95 -15.08 5.63
CA LYS A 6 -11.77 -15.01 4.16
C LYS A 6 -10.45 -14.34 3.75
N SER A 7 -9.40 -14.58 4.52
CA SER A 7 -8.11 -13.90 4.38
C SER A 7 -7.01 -14.94 4.24
N VAL A 8 -5.93 -14.56 3.58
CA VAL A 8 -4.74 -15.39 3.40
C VAL A 8 -3.62 -14.80 4.24
N ILE A 9 -2.90 -15.63 4.98
CA ILE A 9 -1.73 -15.24 5.78
C ILE A 9 -0.54 -16.04 5.28
N GLY A 10 0.55 -15.33 4.97
CA GLY A 10 1.83 -15.88 4.56
C GLY A 10 2.58 -16.57 5.70
N ARG A 11 3.84 -16.92 5.44
CA ARG A 11 4.72 -17.57 6.40
C ARG A 11 5.39 -16.54 7.30
N ASN A 12 5.71 -16.96 8.53
CA ASN A 12 6.47 -16.15 9.48
C ASN A 12 5.84 -14.77 9.78
N CYS A 13 4.52 -14.66 9.63
CA CYS A 13 3.80 -13.46 10.03
C CYS A 13 3.64 -13.41 11.55
N VAL A 14 3.68 -12.21 12.12
CA VAL A 14 3.42 -11.96 13.54
C VAL A 14 2.12 -11.18 13.65
N ILE A 15 1.15 -11.71 14.38
CA ILE A 15 -0.16 -11.07 14.58
C ILE A 15 -0.35 -10.77 16.06
N GLY A 16 -0.60 -9.51 16.38
CA GLY A 16 -0.84 -9.03 17.73
C GLY A 16 -2.23 -9.36 18.27
N ASN A 17 -2.54 -8.79 19.42
CA ASN A 17 -3.80 -8.99 20.11
C ASN A 17 -4.89 -8.08 19.55
N ASN A 18 -6.13 -8.58 19.55
CA ASN A 18 -7.31 -7.81 19.18
C ASN A 18 -7.28 -7.31 17.72
N VAL A 19 -6.63 -8.09 16.84
CA VAL A 19 -6.54 -7.79 15.41
C VAL A 19 -7.73 -8.39 14.67
N THR A 20 -8.35 -7.62 13.77
CA THR A 20 -9.42 -8.13 12.90
C THR A 20 -8.94 -8.09 11.46
N ILE A 21 -8.88 -9.26 10.81
CA ILE A 21 -8.46 -9.39 9.41
C ILE A 21 -9.63 -10.01 8.64
N SER A 22 -10.19 -9.25 7.70
CA SER A 22 -11.30 -9.69 6.85
C SER A 22 -10.99 -9.43 5.39
N ASN A 23 -11.28 -10.41 4.53
CA ASN A 23 -11.13 -10.30 3.07
C ASN A 23 -9.77 -9.75 2.61
N SER A 24 -8.70 -10.03 3.35
CA SER A 24 -7.39 -9.42 3.15
C SER A 24 -6.31 -10.45 2.82
N TYR A 25 -5.26 -10.00 2.16
CA TYR A 25 -4.09 -10.82 1.82
C TYR A 25 -2.89 -10.30 2.57
N VAL A 26 -2.33 -11.10 3.47
CA VAL A 26 -1.13 -10.79 4.23
C VAL A 26 -0.03 -11.72 3.75
N TRP A 27 1.05 -11.16 3.22
CA TRP A 27 2.19 -11.90 2.68
C TRP A 27 3.20 -12.29 3.77
N ASP A 28 4.26 -12.98 3.37
CA ASP A 28 5.29 -13.50 4.28
C ASP A 28 6.00 -12.39 5.08
N ASN A 29 6.47 -12.73 6.28
CA ASN A 29 7.17 -11.83 7.20
C ASN A 29 6.41 -10.56 7.62
N ALA A 30 5.11 -10.44 7.32
CA ALA A 30 4.33 -9.29 7.75
C ALA A 30 4.13 -9.27 9.27
N ILE A 31 4.27 -8.09 9.87
CA ILE A 31 4.09 -7.86 11.30
C ILE A 31 2.86 -6.98 11.48
N ILE A 32 1.83 -7.49 12.17
CA ILE A 32 0.62 -6.75 12.50
C ILE A 32 0.56 -6.58 14.01
N GLN A 33 0.64 -5.35 14.51
CA GLN A 33 0.57 -5.07 15.95
C GLN A 33 -0.87 -5.00 16.48
N ASP A 34 -1.00 -4.77 17.78
CA ASP A 34 -2.26 -4.85 18.52
C ASP A 34 -3.32 -3.82 18.08
N ASN A 35 -4.59 -4.18 18.22
CA ASN A 35 -5.75 -3.33 17.91
C ASN A 35 -5.84 -2.85 16.46
N SER A 36 -5.24 -3.57 15.52
CA SER A 36 -5.30 -3.21 14.09
C SER A 36 -6.45 -3.89 13.36
N VAL A 37 -7.07 -3.16 12.43
CA VAL A 37 -8.22 -3.62 11.65
C VAL A 37 -7.87 -3.56 10.17
N LEU A 38 -7.97 -4.71 9.50
CA LEU A 38 -7.68 -4.89 8.09
C LEU A 38 -8.95 -5.41 7.40
N ASP A 39 -9.54 -4.60 6.51
CA ASP A 39 -10.72 -4.99 5.73
C ASP A 39 -10.51 -4.75 4.23
N HIS A 40 -10.59 -5.81 3.41
CA HIS A 40 -10.36 -5.74 1.95
C HIS A 40 -9.01 -5.10 1.57
N THR A 41 -7.93 -5.55 2.19
CA THR A 41 -6.60 -4.94 2.04
C THR A 41 -5.55 -5.95 1.61
N ILE A 42 -4.48 -5.46 0.99
CA ILE A 42 -3.32 -6.27 0.62
C ILE A 42 -2.11 -5.74 1.37
N VAL A 43 -1.44 -6.60 2.11
CA VAL A 43 -0.22 -6.34 2.85
C VAL A 43 0.88 -7.21 2.26
N ALA A 44 1.86 -6.57 1.62
CA ALA A 44 2.99 -7.24 1.00
C ALA A 44 4.02 -7.75 2.02
N ALA A 45 5.05 -8.44 1.52
CA ALA A 45 6.04 -9.08 2.37
C ALA A 45 6.91 -8.05 3.11
N ASP A 46 7.34 -8.43 4.31
CA ASP A 46 8.16 -7.60 5.22
C ASP A 46 7.50 -6.27 5.64
N ALA A 47 6.19 -6.11 5.40
CA ALA A 47 5.45 -4.94 5.84
C ALA A 47 5.18 -4.98 7.36
N GLN A 48 5.30 -3.83 8.02
CA GLN A 48 5.05 -3.67 9.45
C GLN A 48 3.89 -2.71 9.68
N ILE A 49 2.86 -3.17 10.35
CA ILE A 49 1.68 -2.41 10.73
C ILE A 49 1.76 -2.14 12.24
N GLY A 50 1.81 -0.86 12.61
CA GLY A 50 1.80 -0.40 14.00
C GLY A 50 0.49 -0.70 14.75
N LYS A 51 0.41 -0.26 16.01
CA LYS A 51 -0.77 -0.42 16.88
C LYS A 51 -1.86 0.56 16.51
N HIS A 52 -3.11 0.16 16.73
CA HIS A 52 -4.29 1.00 16.47
C HIS A 52 -4.35 1.49 15.01
N VAL A 53 -3.94 0.65 14.06
CA VAL A 53 -3.99 0.99 12.63
C VAL A 53 -5.28 0.47 12.02
N THR A 54 -5.98 1.32 11.28
CA THR A 54 -7.16 0.93 10.49
C THR A 54 -6.83 1.03 9.01
N LEU A 55 -6.80 -0.11 8.33
CA LEU A 55 -6.66 -0.17 6.88
C LEU A 55 -8.05 -0.32 6.26
N SER A 56 -8.45 0.71 5.51
CA SER A 56 -9.76 0.72 4.86
C SER A 56 -9.75 -0.07 3.54
N PRO A 57 -10.93 -0.49 3.04
CA PRO A 57 -11.07 -1.24 1.79
C PRO A 57 -10.33 -0.66 0.58
N GLY A 58 -9.67 -1.54 -0.16
CA GLY A 58 -8.92 -1.18 -1.36
C GLY A 58 -7.53 -0.59 -1.07
N SER A 59 -7.08 -0.61 0.18
CA SER A 59 -5.71 -0.22 0.52
C SER A 59 -4.70 -1.31 0.19
N VAL A 60 -3.56 -0.90 -0.37
CA VAL A 60 -2.45 -1.76 -0.75
C VAL A 60 -1.17 -1.25 -0.09
N ILE A 61 -0.57 -2.10 0.73
CA ILE A 61 0.68 -1.86 1.42
C ILE A 61 1.78 -2.64 0.69
N GLY A 62 2.79 -1.92 0.24
CA GLY A 62 3.94 -2.44 -0.50
C GLY A 62 4.96 -3.14 0.38
N PHE A 63 5.99 -3.67 -0.27
CA PHE A 63 7.08 -4.39 0.39
C PHE A 63 7.88 -3.47 1.30
N ASN A 64 8.34 -4.01 2.42
CA ASN A 64 9.18 -3.30 3.40
C ASN A 64 8.54 -2.03 4.01
N VAL A 65 7.24 -1.78 3.78
CA VAL A 65 6.57 -0.58 4.27
C VAL A 65 6.31 -0.68 5.77
N ILE A 66 6.63 0.40 6.49
CA ILE A 66 6.35 0.53 7.92
C ILE A 66 5.26 1.59 8.12
N ILE A 67 4.13 1.18 8.70
CA ILE A 67 3.04 2.07 9.11
C ILE A 67 3.18 2.34 10.61
N GLY A 68 3.30 3.61 10.97
CA GLY A 68 3.35 4.04 12.37
C GLY A 68 2.06 3.79 13.13
N ASP A 69 2.13 3.90 14.46
CA ASP A 69 0.99 3.70 15.35
C ASP A 69 -0.09 4.77 15.17
N ASN A 70 -1.34 4.42 15.46
CA ASN A 70 -2.50 5.33 15.48
C ASN A 70 -2.72 6.05 14.13
N ARG A 71 -2.73 5.24 13.06
CA ARG A 71 -2.93 5.70 11.67
C ARG A 71 -4.18 5.09 11.06
N VAL A 72 -4.87 5.89 10.26
CA VAL A 72 -6.03 5.46 9.49
C VAL A 72 -5.70 5.63 8.02
N ILE A 73 -5.62 4.52 7.30
CA ILE A 73 -5.38 4.53 5.86
C ILE A 73 -6.73 4.53 5.15
N PRO A 74 -7.06 5.58 4.36
CA PRO A 74 -8.35 5.67 3.69
C PRO A 74 -8.47 4.66 2.54
N ASN A 75 -9.68 4.57 1.98
CA ASN A 75 -9.99 3.65 0.90
C ASN A 75 -9.14 3.94 -0.35
N ASN A 76 -8.81 2.90 -1.12
CA ASN A 76 -8.10 3.00 -2.40
C ASN A 76 -6.71 3.66 -2.34
N VAL A 77 -6.04 3.61 -1.18
CA VAL A 77 -4.67 4.13 -1.03
C VAL A 77 -3.63 3.05 -1.34
N LYS A 78 -2.58 3.43 -2.07
CA LYS A 78 -1.43 2.56 -2.33
C LYS A 78 -0.20 3.18 -1.67
N ILE A 79 0.41 2.46 -0.73
CA ILE A 79 1.62 2.88 -0.03
C ILE A 79 2.73 1.94 -0.45
N VAL A 80 3.80 2.46 -1.06
CA VAL A 80 4.93 1.65 -1.54
C VAL A 80 6.24 2.37 -1.21
N GLU A 81 7.19 1.64 -0.61
CA GLU A 81 8.57 2.12 -0.45
C GLU A 81 9.22 2.12 -1.85
N THR A 82 9.63 3.32 -2.30
CA THR A 82 9.90 3.79 -3.68
C THR A 82 10.90 3.02 -4.56
N PRO A 83 11.03 3.33 -5.89
CA PRO A 83 10.52 4.53 -6.56
C PRO A 83 9.66 4.30 -7.80
N ILE A 84 8.82 5.29 -8.11
CA ILE A 84 8.59 5.64 -9.51
C ILE A 84 9.97 5.78 -10.14
N VAL A 85 10.32 4.89 -11.07
CA VAL A 85 11.30 5.27 -12.07
C VAL A 85 10.62 6.42 -12.82
N SER A 86 10.85 7.64 -12.39
CA SER A 86 10.79 8.81 -13.24
C SER A 86 11.80 8.54 -14.35
N GLY A 87 11.36 7.79 -15.36
CA GLY A 87 12.01 7.70 -16.64
C GLY A 87 11.68 8.95 -17.42
N ASP A 88 12.05 10.11 -16.88
CA ASP A 88 12.13 11.37 -17.60
C ASP A 88 13.55 11.42 -18.13
N GLY A 89 13.71 10.95 -19.37
CA GLY A 89 15.01 10.82 -20.02
C GLY A 89 14.88 10.34 -21.47
N PHE A 90 14.01 10.99 -22.24
CA PHE A 90 14.11 11.04 -23.69
C PHE A 90 14.14 12.52 -24.10
N ASP A 91 15.24 13.19 -23.75
CA ASP A 91 15.68 14.41 -24.43
C ASP A 91 16.60 13.97 -25.58
N ASP A 92 16.01 13.54 -26.69
CA ASP A 92 16.65 13.57 -28.00
C ASP A 92 15.52 13.77 -29.02
N GLU A 93 15.20 15.04 -29.23
CA GLU A 93 14.43 15.48 -30.40
C GLU A 93 15.35 15.44 -31.63
N ASP A 94 15.02 14.58 -32.58
CA ASP A 94 14.96 15.00 -33.97
C ASP A 94 13.77 14.39 -34.73
N ASP A 95 12.92 15.31 -35.17
CA ASP A 95 11.79 15.27 -36.11
C ASP A 95 11.86 14.17 -37.20
N PHE A 96 10.88 13.25 -37.20
CA PHE A 96 10.46 12.53 -38.40
C PHE A 96 8.94 12.34 -38.43
N SER A 97 8.32 12.97 -39.43
CA SER A 97 6.91 12.84 -39.80
C SER A 97 6.59 11.48 -40.42
N SER A 98 5.52 10.83 -39.95
CA SER A 98 4.45 10.19 -40.76
C SER A 98 3.47 9.40 -39.88
N ASP A 99 2.20 9.81 -39.94
CA ASP A 99 0.95 9.04 -39.86
C ASP A 99 1.05 7.53 -39.51
N ASP A 100 0.47 7.11 -38.38
CA ASP A 100 -0.50 5.97 -38.28
C ASP A 100 -1.03 5.81 -36.83
N GLU A 101 -2.31 5.44 -36.70
CA GLU A 101 -3.08 5.34 -35.46
C GLU A 101 -2.54 4.30 -34.45
N GLN A 102 -2.57 4.63 -33.14
CA GLN A 102 -2.94 3.64 -32.12
C GLN A 102 -3.38 4.24 -30.77
N VAL A 103 -4.52 3.75 -30.33
CA VAL A 103 -5.29 4.05 -29.11
C VAL A 103 -4.46 4.08 -27.82
N LYS A 104 -4.48 5.22 -27.11
CA LYS A 104 -3.99 5.34 -25.72
C LYS A 104 -5.14 5.18 -24.75
N GLU A 105 -5.38 3.95 -24.29
CA GLU A 105 -6.16 3.73 -23.07
C GLU A 105 -5.20 3.71 -21.87
N THR A 106 -4.87 4.90 -21.36
CA THR A 106 -4.22 5.03 -20.05
C THR A 106 -5.26 5.55 -19.07
N ALA A 107 -5.95 4.63 -18.41
CA ALA A 107 -6.83 4.93 -17.31
C ALA A 107 -6.07 5.74 -16.25
N HIS A 108 -6.56 6.96 -16.02
CA HIS A 108 -6.18 7.83 -14.92
C HIS A 108 -6.40 7.11 -13.58
N ILE A 109 -5.31 6.61 -12.99
CA ILE A 109 -5.28 6.33 -11.56
C ILE A 109 -4.72 7.61 -10.93
N PRO A 110 -5.49 8.42 -10.17
CA PRO A 110 -4.90 9.50 -9.41
C PRO A 110 -3.99 8.86 -8.36
N ALA A 111 -2.69 8.85 -8.65
CA ALA A 111 -1.66 8.49 -7.70
C ALA A 111 -1.63 9.58 -6.63
N VAL A 112 -2.37 9.37 -5.54
CA VAL A 112 -2.15 10.11 -4.30
C VAL A 112 -0.75 9.70 -3.82
N THR A 113 0.22 10.49 -4.24
CA THR A 113 1.60 10.45 -3.78
C THR A 113 1.59 11.11 -2.42
N ILE A 114 1.48 10.33 -1.35
CA ILE A 114 1.82 10.81 0.00
C ILE A 114 3.35 10.77 0.10
N LYS A 115 4.00 11.72 -0.57
CA LYS A 115 5.35 12.15 -0.23
C LYS A 115 5.19 13.24 0.82
N ASP A 116 4.80 12.85 2.02
CA ASP A 116 5.07 13.69 3.17
C ASP A 116 5.58 12.79 4.28
N VAL A 117 6.86 13.00 4.53
CA VAL A 117 7.55 12.73 5.78
C VAL A 117 6.94 13.57 6.90
N GLU A 118 5.61 13.57 7.05
CA GLU A 118 4.88 14.28 8.09
C GLU A 118 3.77 13.37 8.59
N LEU A 119 4.20 12.36 9.32
CA LEU A 119 3.43 11.82 10.42
C LEU A 119 4.06 12.27 11.74
N VAL A 120 4.61 13.49 11.77
CA VAL A 120 4.82 14.25 13.00
C VAL A 120 3.42 14.64 13.46
N GLY A 121 2.93 13.94 14.48
CA GLY A 121 1.85 14.52 15.26
C GLY A 121 2.42 15.77 15.91
N GLU A 122 2.01 16.94 15.43
CA GLU A 122 1.94 18.07 16.35
C GLU A 122 0.83 17.78 17.36
N GLU A 123 1.10 18.24 18.58
CA GLU A 123 0.50 17.90 19.88
C GLU A 123 -1.03 17.76 19.94
#